data_AF-B1KFV2-F1
#
_entry.id   AF-B1KFV2-F1
#
_cell.length_a   1.000
_cell.length_b   1.000
_cell.length_c   1.000
_cell.angle_alpha   90.00
_cell.angle_beta   90.00
_cell.angle_gamma   90.00
#
_symmetry.space_group_name_H-M   'P 1'
#
loop_
_entity.id
_entity.type
_entity.pdbx_description
1 polymer ?
#
loop_
_entity_poly.entity_id
_entity_poly.type
_entity_poly.pdbx_seq_one_letter_code
_entity_poly.pdbx_strand_id
1 'polypeptide(L)'
;MKKYLAPLIFLMFVNMAYGQQTFIGCDELWQTMSEMVQCQMKANQAKEQEISALINTIQSSFKVKKRSLSVLKSQEHWVNYVESECRSRMISGALSGTSNAARYHICRNEKLSSRLDELQKYHYCDDNGCPERYKNK
;
A
#
# COMPACT_ATOMS: atom_id res chain seq x y z
N MET A 1 35.29 -21.57 45.22
CA MET A 1 35.66 -22.21 43.94
C MET A 1 34.42 -22.28 43.05
N LYS A 2 34.61 -21.96 41.76
CA LYS A 2 33.65 -21.97 40.64
C LYS A 2 32.76 -23.25 40.67
N LYS A 3 31.50 -23.24 40.23
CA LYS A 3 31.11 -23.13 38.81
C LYS A 3 29.63 -22.73 38.67
N TYR A 4 29.39 -21.77 37.78
CA TYR A 4 28.09 -21.32 37.31
C TYR A 4 27.51 -22.39 36.36
N LEU A 5 26.32 -22.93 36.68
CA LEU A 5 25.47 -23.60 35.69
C LEU A 5 24.42 -22.59 35.23
N ALA A 6 24.67 -21.97 34.08
CA ALA A 6 23.69 -21.17 33.37
C ALA A 6 22.61 -22.10 32.76
N PRO A 7 21.31 -21.81 32.88
CA PRO A 7 20.30 -22.53 32.14
C PRO A 7 20.32 -22.04 30.69
N LEU A 8 20.86 -22.88 29.81
CA LEU A 8 20.94 -22.67 28.35
C LEU A 8 19.60 -23.00 27.67
N ILE A 9 18.49 -22.48 28.22
CA ILE A 9 17.13 -22.69 27.69
C ILE A 9 16.34 -21.39 27.82
N PHE A 10 16.83 -20.31 27.21
CA PHE A 10 16.02 -19.09 27.03
C PHE A 10 16.48 -18.26 25.82
N LEU A 11 16.73 -18.91 24.68
CA LEU A 11 16.99 -18.23 23.40
C LEU A 11 16.34 -18.99 22.23
N MET A 12 15.04 -19.30 22.36
CA MET A 12 14.20 -19.71 21.22
C MET A 12 12.95 -18.84 21.12
N PHE A 13 13.08 -17.54 21.36
CA PHE A 13 12.06 -16.58 20.98
C PHE A 13 12.74 -15.39 20.29
N VAL A 14 12.09 -14.92 19.23
CA VAL A 14 12.51 -13.83 18.34
C VAL A 14 13.49 -14.23 17.24
N ASN A 15 13.10 -15.22 16.43
CA ASN A 15 13.22 -15.05 14.99
C ASN A 15 11.84 -14.67 14.45
N MET A 16 11.40 -13.43 14.73
CA MET A 16 10.58 -12.72 13.75
C MET A 16 11.53 -12.40 12.59
N ALA A 17 11.81 -13.43 11.79
CA ALA A 17 12.10 -13.20 10.39
C ALA A 17 10.80 -12.62 9.85
N TYR A 18 10.70 -11.29 9.88
CA TYR A 18 10.04 -10.58 8.81
C TYR A 18 10.69 -11.11 7.56
N GLY A 19 10.07 -12.14 6.97
CA GLY A 19 10.38 -12.52 5.62
C GLY A 19 10.29 -11.23 4.85
N GLN A 20 11.44 -10.71 4.42
CA GLN A 20 11.50 -9.73 3.36
C GLN A 20 10.92 -10.47 2.18
N GLN A 21 9.59 -10.42 2.09
CA GLN A 21 8.85 -10.90 0.96
C GLN A 21 9.18 -9.88 -0.12
N THR A 22 10.29 -10.13 -0.81
CA THR A 22 10.64 -9.44 -2.02
C THR A 22 9.40 -9.53 -2.89
N PHE A 23 8.77 -8.38 -3.09
CA PHE A 23 7.65 -8.25 -3.99
C PHE A 23 8.21 -8.57 -5.37
N ILE A 24 8.06 -9.83 -5.80
CA ILE A 24 8.21 -10.18 -7.19
C ILE A 24 7.17 -9.31 -7.88
N GLY A 25 7.64 -8.42 -8.75
CA GLY A 25 6.76 -7.64 -9.60
C GLY A 25 5.71 -8.58 -10.17
N CYS A 26 4.52 -8.05 -10.42
CA CYS A 26 3.55 -8.84 -11.12
C CYS A 26 3.98 -8.98 -12.61
N ASP A 27 5.11 -9.65 -12.85
CA ASP A 27 5.83 -9.80 -14.10
C ASP A 27 5.43 -11.14 -14.71
N GLU A 28 4.47 -11.08 -15.64
CA GLU A 28 4.04 -12.00 -16.72
C GLU A 28 4.17 -13.54 -16.60
N LEU A 29 4.64 -14.12 -15.50
CA LEU A 29 4.93 -15.55 -15.33
C LEU A 29 3.70 -16.39 -14.94
N TRP A 30 2.48 -15.86 -15.10
CA TRP A 30 1.23 -16.56 -14.79
C TRP A 30 0.82 -17.43 -15.95
N GLN A 31 0.36 -18.63 -15.60
CA GLN A 31 -0.20 -19.57 -16.57
C GLN A 31 -1.72 -19.41 -16.67
N THR A 32 -2.36 -18.81 -15.66
CA THR A 32 -3.81 -18.61 -15.62
C THR A 32 -4.26 -17.23 -15.17
N MET A 33 -5.48 -16.84 -15.57
CA MET A 33 -6.12 -15.59 -15.13
C MET A 33 -6.35 -15.56 -13.61
N SER A 34 -6.55 -16.72 -12.98
CA SER A 34 -6.74 -16.81 -11.53
C SER A 34 -5.44 -16.50 -10.78
N GLU A 35 -4.31 -17.03 -11.23
CA GLU A 35 -2.99 -16.73 -10.68
C GLU A 35 -2.65 -15.24 -10.83
N MET A 36 -2.94 -14.67 -11.99
CA MET A 36 -2.77 -13.22 -12.22
C MET A 36 -3.60 -12.40 -11.23
N VAL A 37 -4.89 -12.74 -11.04
CA VAL A 37 -5.76 -12.06 -10.06
C VAL A 37 -5.18 -12.16 -8.65
N GLN A 38 -4.71 -13.34 -8.24
CA GLN A 38 -4.11 -13.54 -6.92
C GLN A 38 -2.81 -12.73 -6.74
N CYS A 39 -1.96 -12.62 -7.78
CA CYS A 39 -0.80 -11.74 -7.76
C CYS A 39 -1.22 -10.29 -7.52
N GLN A 40 -2.17 -9.81 -8.35
CA GLN A 40 -2.64 -8.44 -8.27
C GLN A 40 -3.30 -8.13 -6.92
N MET A 41 -4.04 -9.06 -6.33
CA MET A 41 -4.61 -8.92 -4.98
C MET A 41 -3.52 -8.70 -3.93
N LYS A 42 -2.47 -9.55 -3.92
CA LYS A 42 -1.33 -9.42 -2.99
C LYS A 42 -0.57 -8.11 -3.20
N ALA A 43 -0.34 -7.74 -4.46
CA ALA A 43 0.29 -6.47 -4.83
C ALA A 43 -0.52 -5.27 -4.32
N ASN A 44 -1.83 -5.31 -4.50
CA ASN A 44 -2.72 -4.25 -4.03
C ASN A 44 -2.67 -4.14 -2.51
N GLN A 45 -2.72 -5.25 -1.79
CA GLN A 45 -2.63 -5.27 -0.33
C GLN A 45 -1.30 -4.68 0.18
N ALA A 46 -0.17 -5.01 -0.45
CA ALA A 46 1.12 -4.45 -0.09
C ALA A 46 1.16 -2.92 -0.29
N LYS A 47 0.68 -2.44 -1.45
CA LYS A 47 0.62 -1.00 -1.73
C LYS A 47 -0.33 -0.25 -0.80
N GLU A 48 -1.45 -0.85 -0.42
CA GLU A 48 -2.38 -0.27 0.57
C GLU A 48 -1.72 -0.07 1.94
N GLN A 49 -0.90 -1.03 2.37
CA GLN A 49 -0.14 -0.91 3.62
C GLN A 49 0.88 0.23 3.55
N GLU A 50 1.61 0.33 2.44
CA GLU A 50 2.58 1.41 2.21
C GLU A 50 1.90 2.78 2.15
N ILE A 51 0.79 2.91 1.43
CA ILE A 51 -0.03 4.14 1.40
C ILE A 51 -0.49 4.51 2.81
N SER A 52 -0.97 3.54 3.59
CA SER A 52 -1.43 3.79 4.96
C SER A 52 -0.29 4.30 5.85
N ALA A 53 0.91 3.74 5.72
CA ALA A 53 2.09 4.21 6.43
C ALA A 53 2.50 5.64 6.02
N LEU A 54 2.46 5.96 4.72
CA LEU A 54 2.73 7.30 4.22
C LEU A 54 1.68 8.31 4.70
N ILE A 55 0.40 7.96 4.68
CA ILE A 55 -0.69 8.80 5.18
C ILE A 55 -0.51 9.10 6.67
N ASN A 56 -0.18 8.10 7.48
CA ASN A 56 0.11 8.31 8.91
C ASN A 56 1.32 9.23 9.12
N THR A 57 2.36 9.07 8.31
CA THR A 57 3.55 9.93 8.35
C THR A 57 3.19 11.38 8.00
N ILE A 58 2.49 11.59 6.89
CA ILE A 58 2.00 12.92 6.45
C ILE A 58 1.08 13.52 7.49
N GLN A 59 0.13 12.74 8.03
CA GLN A 59 -0.79 13.22 9.06
C GLN A 59 -0.03 13.70 10.30
N SER A 60 1.03 12.99 10.70
CA SER A 60 1.82 13.29 11.89
C SER A 60 2.71 14.53 11.75
N SER A 61 3.02 14.96 10.52
CA SER A 61 3.83 16.16 10.29
C SER A 61 3.05 17.46 10.53
N PHE A 62 1.71 17.41 10.47
CA PHE A 62 0.84 18.55 10.75
C PHE A 62 0.51 18.67 12.24
N LYS A 63 0.88 19.79 12.86
CA LYS A 63 0.51 20.12 14.25
C LYS A 63 -0.90 20.67 14.33
N VAL A 64 -1.39 21.30 13.26
CA VAL A 64 -2.76 21.81 13.18
C VAL A 64 -3.74 20.65 12.97
N LYS A 65 -4.53 20.33 14.01
CA LYS A 65 -5.53 19.23 14.00
C LYS A 65 -6.43 19.26 12.76
N LYS A 66 -6.90 20.43 12.33
CA LYS A 66 -7.76 20.55 11.13
C LYS A 66 -7.05 20.05 9.86
N ARG A 67 -5.77 20.38 9.68
CA ARG A 67 -4.97 19.95 8.52
C ARG A 67 -4.65 18.46 8.57
N SER A 68 -4.26 17.98 9.75
CA SER A 68 -4.08 16.55 10.02
C SER A 68 -5.34 15.73 9.66
N LEU A 69 -6.53 16.18 10.10
CA LEU A 69 -7.81 15.55 9.74
C LEU A 69 -8.15 15.66 8.25
N SER A 70 -7.75 16.74 7.58
CA SER A 70 -7.97 16.90 6.13
C SER A 70 -7.21 15.86 5.32
N VAL A 71 -6.01 15.44 5.75
CA VAL A 71 -5.25 14.35 5.10
C VAL A 71 -6.04 13.04 5.14
N LEU A 72 -6.57 12.68 6.32
CA LEU A 72 -7.37 11.47 6.50
C LEU A 72 -8.64 11.49 5.66
N LYS A 73 -9.39 12.60 5.67
CA LYS A 73 -10.61 12.75 4.86
C LYS A 73 -10.31 12.68 3.37
N SER A 74 -9.23 13.31 2.91
CA SER A 74 -8.81 13.22 1.51
C SER A 74 -8.50 11.78 1.11
N GLN A 75 -7.85 11.01 2.00
CA GLN A 75 -7.55 9.62 1.74
C GLN A 75 -8.83 8.77 1.67
N GLU A 76 -9.79 8.99 2.57
CA GLU A 76 -11.10 8.32 2.54
C GLU A 76 -11.85 8.57 1.23
N HIS A 77 -11.94 9.83 0.80
CA HIS A 77 -12.56 10.18 -0.48
C HIS A 77 -11.85 9.53 -1.67
N TRP A 78 -10.52 9.47 -1.63
CA TRP A 78 -9.74 8.82 -2.67
C TRP A 78 -10.02 7.31 -2.75
N VAL A 79 -10.12 6.61 -1.60
CA VAL A 79 -10.48 5.18 -1.58
C VAL A 79 -11.85 4.94 -2.21
N ASN A 80 -12.86 5.74 -1.84
CA ASN A 80 -14.21 5.63 -2.40
C ASN A 80 -14.25 5.91 -3.91
N TYR A 81 -13.45 6.88 -4.38
CA TYR A 81 -13.30 7.17 -5.79
C TYR A 81 -12.68 5.99 -6.56
N VAL A 82 -11.56 5.43 -6.08
CA VAL A 82 -10.90 4.30 -6.72
C VAL A 82 -11.81 3.09 -6.78
N GLU A 83 -12.55 2.82 -5.71
CA GLU A 83 -13.50 1.72 -5.68
C GLU A 83 -14.59 1.88 -6.75
N SER A 84 -15.18 3.07 -6.84
CA SER A 84 -16.22 3.38 -7.81
C SER A 84 -15.70 3.31 -9.25
N GLU A 85 -14.52 3.89 -9.50
CA GLU A 85 -13.89 3.90 -10.81
C GLU A 85 -13.54 2.48 -11.28
N CYS A 86 -12.89 1.68 -10.43
CA CYS A 86 -12.47 0.34 -10.82
C CYS A 86 -13.65 -0.63 -10.97
N ARG A 87 -14.73 -0.46 -10.19
CA ARG A 87 -15.98 -1.19 -10.42
C ARG A 87 -16.65 -0.80 -11.73
N SER A 88 -16.63 0.48 -12.12
CA SER A 88 -17.21 0.91 -13.39
C SER A 88 -16.55 0.22 -14.60
N ARG A 89 -15.26 -0.10 -14.52
CA ARG A 89 -14.52 -0.85 -15.56
C ARG A 89 -14.96 -2.31 -15.71
N MET A 90 -15.72 -2.84 -14.76
CA MET A 90 -16.27 -4.21 -14.80
C MET A 90 -17.57 -4.32 -15.63
N ILE A 91 -18.23 -3.20 -15.97
CA ILE A 91 -19.61 -3.21 -16.52
C ILE A 91 -19.66 -3.45 -18.05
N SER A 92 -18.53 -3.57 -18.76
CA SER A 92 -18.58 -3.82 -20.21
C SER A 92 -19.13 -5.21 -20.52
N GLY A 93 -20.33 -5.27 -21.11
CA GLY A 93 -21.23 -6.44 -21.21
C GLY A 93 -20.79 -7.64 -22.05
N ALA A 94 -19.48 -7.91 -22.20
CA ALA A 94 -18.97 -9.05 -22.98
C ALA A 94 -18.11 -10.05 -22.17
N LEU A 95 -17.85 -9.79 -20.89
CA LEU A 95 -16.82 -10.48 -20.12
C LEU A 95 -17.35 -10.98 -18.77
N SER A 96 -17.18 -12.29 -18.52
CA SER A 96 -17.70 -12.98 -17.33
C SER A 96 -16.65 -13.16 -16.23
N GLY A 97 -17.12 -13.20 -14.97
CA GLY A 97 -16.42 -13.66 -13.77
C GLY A 97 -14.96 -13.22 -13.63
N THR A 98 -14.02 -14.11 -13.97
CA THR A 98 -12.57 -13.95 -13.75
C THR A 98 -11.98 -12.77 -14.54
N SER A 99 -12.54 -12.46 -15.70
CA SER A 99 -12.08 -11.31 -16.52
C SER A 99 -12.46 -9.96 -15.90
N ASN A 100 -13.60 -9.86 -15.22
CA ASN A 100 -13.99 -8.66 -14.47
C ASN A 100 -13.17 -8.49 -13.20
N ALA A 101 -12.89 -9.58 -12.49
CA ALA A 101 -11.98 -9.56 -11.32
C ALA A 101 -10.57 -9.10 -11.72
N ALA A 102 -10.04 -9.62 -12.83
CA ALA A 102 -8.76 -9.18 -13.40
C ALA A 102 -8.75 -7.67 -13.67
N ARG A 103 -9.74 -7.16 -14.40
CA ARG A 103 -9.86 -5.73 -14.72
C ARG A 103 -9.93 -4.84 -13.48
N TYR A 104 -10.71 -5.25 -12.49
CA TYR A 104 -10.82 -4.54 -11.22
C TYR A 104 -9.47 -4.47 -10.51
N HIS A 105 -8.78 -5.61 -10.35
CA HIS A 105 -7.51 -5.64 -9.62
C HIS A 105 -6.37 -4.96 -10.36
N ILE A 106 -6.33 -5.01 -11.70
CA ILE A 106 -5.40 -4.23 -12.53
C ILE A 106 -5.65 -2.74 -12.34
N CYS A 107 -6.91 -2.29 -12.45
CA CYS A 107 -7.26 -0.88 -12.21
C CYS A 107 -6.83 -0.40 -10.82
N ARG A 108 -7.10 -1.21 -9.77
CA ARG A 108 -6.65 -0.85 -8.41
C ARG A 108 -5.14 -0.75 -8.33
N ASN A 109 -4.42 -1.65 -8.98
CA ASN A 109 -2.97 -1.65 -8.96
C ASN A 109 -2.39 -0.38 -9.58
N GLU A 110 -2.92 0.05 -10.74
CA GLU A 110 -2.57 1.32 -11.40
C GLU A 110 -2.81 2.51 -10.46
N LYS A 111 -3.99 2.56 -9.83
CA LYS A 111 -4.38 3.65 -8.92
C LYS A 111 -3.50 3.70 -7.67
N LEU A 112 -3.23 2.55 -7.06
CA LEU A 112 -2.37 2.44 -5.88
C LEU A 112 -0.92 2.85 -6.21
N SER A 113 -0.39 2.45 -7.36
CA SER A 113 0.92 2.91 -7.83
C SER A 113 0.98 4.43 -7.99
N SER A 114 0.01 5.01 -8.71
CA SER A 114 -0.04 6.47 -8.89
C SER A 114 -0.17 7.22 -7.57
N ARG A 115 -0.87 6.64 -6.59
CA ARG A 115 -1.05 7.25 -5.27
C ARG A 115 0.21 7.18 -4.43
N LEU A 116 0.98 6.10 -4.52
CA LEU A 116 2.29 6.01 -3.88
C LEU A 116 3.22 7.09 -4.41
N ASP A 117 3.33 7.23 -5.73
CA ASP A 117 4.15 8.27 -6.37
C ASP A 117 3.73 9.68 -5.95
N GLU A 118 2.42 9.92 -5.83
CA GLU A 118 1.87 11.17 -5.34
C GLU A 118 2.23 11.42 -3.87
N LEU A 119 1.95 10.46 -2.98
CA LEU A 119 2.17 10.62 -1.54
C LEU A 119 3.64 10.72 -1.17
N GLN A 120 4.54 10.08 -1.93
CA GLN A 120 5.98 10.22 -1.75
C GLN A 120 6.45 11.67 -1.96
N LYS A 121 5.80 12.45 -2.83
CA LYS A 121 6.07 13.89 -2.98
C LYS A 121 5.64 14.67 -1.74
N TYR A 122 4.53 14.25 -1.11
CA TYR A 122 3.92 14.95 0.02
C TYR A 122 4.45 14.55 1.39
N HIS A 123 5.19 13.44 1.50
CA HIS A 123 5.67 12.94 2.79
C HIS A 123 6.65 13.89 3.52
N TYR A 124 7.17 14.90 2.82
CA TYR A 124 8.04 15.95 3.37
C TYR A 124 7.29 17.25 3.72
N CYS A 125 5.98 17.32 3.47
CA CYS A 125 5.20 18.52 3.72
C CYS A 125 4.79 18.61 5.19
N ASP A 126 4.70 19.84 5.70
CA ASP A 126 4.27 20.15 7.06
C ASP A 126 3.33 21.39 7.08
N ASP A 127 3.11 21.96 8.26
CA ASP A 127 2.29 23.16 8.42
C ASP A 127 2.78 24.39 7.62
N ASN A 128 4.05 24.43 7.24
CA ASN A 128 4.66 25.52 6.47
C ASN A 128 4.61 25.25 4.96
N GLY A 129 4.06 24.11 4.55
CA GLY A 129 3.88 23.69 3.17
C GLY A 129 4.87 22.59 2.74
N CYS A 130 4.98 22.40 1.44
CA CYS A 130 5.87 21.40 0.84
C CYS A 130 7.21 22.04 0.43
N PRO A 131 8.34 21.34 0.56
CA PRO A 131 9.62 21.82 0.04
C PRO A 131 9.55 22.14 -1.47
N GLU A 132 10.23 23.19 -1.93
CA GLU A 132 10.09 23.69 -3.32
C GLU A 132 10.40 22.65 -4.40
N ARG A 133 11.31 21.71 -4.11
CA ARG A 133 11.65 20.60 -5.02
C ARG A 133 10.47 19.67 -5.34
N TYR A 134 9.36 19.78 -4.59
CA TYR A 134 8.13 19.00 -4.77
C TYR A 134 6.93 19.83 -5.23
N LYS A 135 7.07 21.14 -5.44
CA LYS A 135 5.96 22.01 -5.89
C LYS A 135 5.72 21.96 -7.41
N ASN A 136 6.68 21.50 -8.22
CA ASN A 136 6.68 21.62 -9.69
C ASN A 136 6.82 20.28 -10.46
N LYS A 137 6.32 19.16 -9.92
CA LYS A 137 6.30 17.86 -10.64
C LYS A 137 4.92 17.26 -10.76
#